data_AF-A0A7S0E460-F1
#
_entry.id   AF-A0A7S0E460-F1
#
_cell.length_a   1.000
_cell.length_b   1.000
_cell.length_c   1.000
_cell.angle_alpha   90.00
_cell.angle_beta   90.00
_cell.angle_gamma   90.00
#
_symmetry.space_group_name_H-M   'P 1'
#
loop_
_entity.id
_entity.type
_entity.pdbx_description
1 polymer ?
#
loop_
_entity_poly.entity_id
_entity_poly.type
_entity_poly.pdbx_seq_one_letter_code
_entity_poly.pdbx_strand_id
1 'polypeptide(L)'
;LRHARCWSSDGHMHKPMSSKALADIQNLLAGTCPPPVDDVVTAANADSRSNAFAAAEDVKECSAEIVHNASVPVLVEAALQREKGSYLTSTGALAVRSGAKTGRSPKDKRIVEESASVDNVWWGPVNIKMEEKSFMLNR
;
A
#
# COMPACT_ATOMS: atom_id res chain seq x y z
N LEU A 1 26.96 -17.54 -15.07
CA LEU A 1 25.81 -18.44 -14.83
C LEU A 1 25.86 -18.98 -13.40
N ARG A 2 25.38 -18.23 -12.39
CA ARG A 2 25.31 -18.71 -11.00
C ARG A 2 23.98 -18.31 -10.38
N HIS A 3 23.14 -19.33 -10.19
CA HIS A 3 22.18 -19.55 -9.11
C HIS A 3 21.23 -18.39 -8.72
N ALA A 4 20.11 -18.29 -9.44
CA ALA A 4 18.87 -17.80 -8.86
C ALA A 4 18.40 -18.81 -7.80
N ARG A 5 18.51 -18.46 -6.51
CA ARG A 5 17.82 -19.20 -5.45
C ARG A 5 16.37 -18.73 -5.40
N CYS A 6 15.54 -19.43 -6.16
CA CYS A 6 14.11 -19.56 -5.88
C CYS A 6 13.95 -20.42 -4.62
N TRP A 7 12.98 -20.13 -3.73
CA TRP A 7 12.33 -21.02 -2.72
C TRP A 7 11.40 -20.18 -1.82
N SER A 8 10.29 -20.66 -1.23
CA SER A 8 9.62 -21.98 -1.20
C SER A 8 8.10 -21.80 -1.04
N SER A 9 7.33 -22.82 -1.40
CA SER A 9 5.87 -22.95 -1.30
C SER A 9 5.33 -23.32 0.09
N ASP A 10 6.17 -23.35 1.12
CA ASP A 10 5.83 -23.92 2.43
C ASP A 10 5.54 -22.79 3.44
N GLY A 11 4.34 -22.80 4.03
CA GLY A 11 3.79 -21.77 4.93
C GLY A 11 4.51 -21.56 6.28
N HIS A 12 5.84 -21.44 6.27
CA HIS A 12 6.62 -20.96 7.40
C HIS A 12 6.50 -19.43 7.52
N MET A 13 6.22 -18.93 8.72
CA MET A 13 6.35 -17.49 8.99
C MET A 13 7.82 -17.08 8.77
N HIS A 14 8.04 -16.14 7.85
CA HIS A 14 9.36 -15.56 7.65
C HIS A 14 9.83 -14.92 8.96
N LYS A 15 11.04 -15.28 9.41
CA LYS A 15 11.71 -14.55 10.48
C LYS A 15 11.82 -13.08 10.07
N PRO A 16 11.58 -12.12 11.00
CA PRO A 16 11.82 -10.71 10.71
C PRO A 16 13.25 -10.53 10.20
N MET A 17 13.42 -9.71 9.17
CA MET A 17 14.73 -9.46 8.58
C MET A 17 15.72 -8.98 9.65
N SER A 18 16.96 -9.48 9.58
CA SER A 18 18.03 -9.02 10.47
C SER A 18 18.22 -7.51 10.31
N SER A 19 18.47 -6.80 11.42
CA SER A 19 18.75 -5.35 11.44
C SER A 19 19.85 -4.94 10.45
N LYS A 20 20.84 -5.81 10.24
CA LYS A 20 21.90 -5.60 9.26
C LYS A 20 21.39 -5.63 7.81
N ALA A 21 20.47 -6.55 7.50
CA ALA A 21 19.86 -6.64 6.17
C ALA A 21 18.98 -5.43 5.86
N LEU A 22 18.33 -4.85 6.87
CA LEU A 22 17.56 -3.61 6.73
C LEU A 22 18.47 -2.41 6.47
N ALA A 23 19.56 -2.27 7.22
CA ALA A 23 20.57 -1.24 6.99
C ALA A 23 21.20 -1.35 5.59
N ASP A 24 21.49 -2.57 5.13
CA ASP A 24 22.04 -2.82 3.79
C ASP A 24 21.04 -2.41 2.68
N ILE A 25 19.73 -2.64 2.89
CA ILE A 25 18.67 -2.19 1.97
C ILE A 25 18.57 -0.66 1.95
N GLN A 26 18.57 -0.03 3.13
CA GLN A 26 18.54 1.42 3.24
C GLN A 26 19.76 2.06 2.55
N ASN A 27 20.94 1.45 2.65
CA ASN A 27 22.15 1.89 1.97
C ASN A 27 22.12 1.63 0.45
N LEU A 28 21.52 0.54 -0.02
CA LEU A 28 21.33 0.24 -1.45
C LEU A 28 20.35 1.22 -2.11
N LEU A 29 19.34 1.68 -1.36
CA LEU A 29 18.35 2.66 -1.81
C LEU A 29 18.76 4.11 -1.51
N ALA A 30 19.91 4.32 -0.86
CA ALA A 30 20.40 5.62 -0.38
C ALA A 30 20.71 6.64 -1.47
N GLY A 31 20.90 6.19 -2.72
CA GLY A 31 21.12 7.09 -3.87
C GLY A 31 19.95 8.04 -4.15
N THR A 32 18.77 7.81 -3.55
CA THR A 32 17.56 8.62 -3.67
C THR A 32 16.90 8.94 -2.32
N CYS A 33 17.59 8.77 -1.20
CA CYS A 33 16.98 9.00 0.11
C CYS A 33 16.69 10.49 0.33
N PRO A 34 15.40 10.91 0.44
CA PRO A 34 15.12 12.20 1.06
C PRO A 34 15.67 12.17 2.51
N PRO A 35 16.02 13.35 3.07
CA PRO A 35 16.48 13.42 4.45
C PRO A 35 15.48 12.73 5.39
N PRO A 36 15.96 12.18 6.52
CA PRO A 36 15.07 11.64 7.54
C PRO A 36 13.96 12.65 7.86
N VAL A 37 12.74 12.15 8.03
CA VAL A 37 11.57 12.99 8.29
C VAL A 37 11.83 13.74 9.60
N ASP A 38 12.03 15.05 9.53
CA ASP A 38 12.36 15.86 10.70
C ASP A 38 11.29 15.69 11.80
N ASP A 39 11.70 15.81 13.06
CA ASP A 39 10.81 15.70 14.22
C ASP A 39 9.60 16.65 14.12
N VAL A 40 9.78 17.79 13.44
CA VAL A 40 8.73 18.77 13.13
C VAL A 40 7.66 18.20 12.20
N VAL A 41 8.06 17.44 11.17
CA VAL A 41 7.12 16.81 10.23
C VAL A 41 6.41 15.65 10.91
N THR A 42 7.13 14.89 11.75
CA THR A 42 6.54 13.81 12.56
C THR A 42 5.49 14.35 13.54
N ALA A 43 5.78 15.45 14.23
CA ALA A 43 4.83 16.13 15.11
C ALA A 43 3.65 16.75 14.34
N ALA A 44 3.91 17.43 13.21
CA ALA A 44 2.86 18.02 12.38
C ALA A 44 1.92 16.96 11.78
N ASN A 45 2.46 15.77 11.48
CA ASN A 45 1.67 14.65 11.01
C ASN A 45 0.76 14.09 12.11
N ALA A 46 1.21 14.05 13.37
CA ALA A 46 0.42 13.58 14.51
C ALA A 46 -0.92 14.33 14.64
N ASP A 47 -0.88 15.66 14.52
CA ASP A 47 -2.06 16.55 14.65
C ASP A 47 -2.74 16.89 13.30
N SER A 48 -2.32 16.25 12.20
CA SER A 48 -2.83 16.57 10.88
C SER A 48 -4.33 16.28 10.75
N ARG A 49 -5.06 17.11 10.01
CA ARG A 49 -6.49 16.91 9.72
C ARG A 49 -6.78 15.53 9.12
N SER A 50 -5.84 14.99 8.34
CA SER A 50 -5.92 13.64 7.78
C SER A 50 -5.89 12.55 8.85
N ASN A 51 -5.08 12.70 9.91
CA ASN A 51 -5.09 11.81 11.08
C ASN A 51 -6.38 11.95 11.90
N ALA A 52 -6.85 13.18 12.09
CA ALA A 52 -8.11 13.42 12.79
C ALA A 52 -9.32 12.85 12.03
N PHE A 53 -9.33 12.94 10.69
CA PHE A 53 -10.39 12.40 9.84
C PHE A 53 -10.33 10.88 9.72
N ALA A 54 -9.12 10.31 9.62
CA ALA A 54 -8.90 8.86 9.64
C ALA A 54 -9.30 8.23 10.99
N ALA A 55 -9.09 8.93 12.11
CA ALA A 55 -9.54 8.50 13.43
C ALA A 55 -11.07 8.65 13.64
N ALA A 56 -11.72 9.57 12.91
CA ALA A 56 -13.13 9.88 13.08
C ALA A 56 -14.07 9.02 12.22
N GLU A 57 -13.66 8.57 11.03
CA GLU A 57 -14.60 7.93 10.09
C GLU A 57 -14.39 6.43 9.80
N ASP A 58 -13.21 5.78 9.89
CA ASP A 58 -13.08 4.51 9.14
C ASP A 58 -12.12 3.40 9.63
N VAL A 59 -11.82 3.27 10.92
CA VAL A 59 -11.22 2.01 11.43
C VAL A 59 -11.73 1.71 12.85
N LYS A 60 -12.73 0.83 12.97
CA LYS A 60 -13.14 0.29 14.29
C LYS A 60 -12.25 -0.86 14.78
N GLU A 61 -11.15 -1.18 14.08
CA GLU A 61 -10.17 -2.19 14.48
C GLU A 61 -8.77 -1.60 14.78
N CYS A 62 -8.48 -1.49 16.08
CA CYS A 62 -7.15 -1.65 16.71
C CYS A 62 -5.95 -0.87 16.12
N SER A 63 -5.69 0.32 16.68
CA SER A 63 -4.33 0.89 16.86
C SER A 63 -3.36 0.78 15.66
N ALA A 64 -3.82 1.09 14.45
CA ALA A 64 -2.95 1.14 13.29
C ALA A 64 -2.20 2.47 13.24
N GLU A 65 -0.87 2.41 13.06
CA GLU A 65 -0.03 3.60 12.88
C GLU A 65 -0.23 4.19 11.48
N ILE A 66 -0.54 5.49 11.41
CA ILE A 66 -0.71 6.23 10.15
C ILE A 66 0.61 6.90 9.81
N VAL A 67 1.22 6.48 8.69
CA VAL A 67 2.48 7.06 8.18
C VAL A 67 2.17 7.90 6.94
N HIS A 68 2.28 9.23 7.08
CA HIS A 68 2.03 10.17 5.98
C HIS A 68 3.27 10.33 5.10
N ASN A 69 3.05 10.37 3.79
CA ASN A 69 4.08 10.70 2.79
C ASN A 69 5.41 9.96 3.00
N ALA A 70 5.31 8.66 3.34
CA ALA A 70 6.47 7.84 3.63
C ALA A 70 7.48 7.86 2.47
N SER A 71 8.77 7.95 2.81
CA SER A 71 9.83 7.86 1.81
C SER A 71 9.89 6.46 1.19
N VAL A 72 10.44 6.37 -0.01
CA VAL A 72 10.55 5.10 -0.76
C VAL A 72 11.19 3.98 0.08
N PRO A 73 12.30 4.20 0.82
CA PRO A 73 12.91 3.14 1.65
C PRO A 73 11.97 2.62 2.74
N VAL A 74 11.21 3.50 3.39
CA VAL A 74 10.23 3.13 4.43
C VAL A 74 9.13 2.24 3.84
N LEU A 75 8.66 2.56 2.63
CA LEU A 75 7.65 1.74 1.93
C LEU A 75 8.20 0.37 1.52
N VAL A 76 9.44 0.30 1.04
CA VAL A 76 10.09 -0.97 0.66
C VAL A 76 10.31 -1.85 1.89
N GLU A 77 10.77 -1.28 3.00
CA GLU A 77 10.92 -1.99 4.26
C GLU A 77 9.58 -2.53 4.77
N ALA A 78 8.54 -1.71 4.76
CA ALA A 78 7.21 -2.12 5.15
C ALA A 78 6.68 -3.27 4.27
N ALA A 79 6.91 -3.22 2.94
CA ALA A 79 6.51 -4.28 2.02
C ALA A 79 7.21 -5.61 2.34
N LEU A 80 8.52 -5.59 2.58
CA LEU A 80 9.31 -6.79 2.91
C LEU A 80 8.94 -7.39 4.27
N GLN A 81 8.54 -6.56 5.24
CA GLN A 81 8.15 -7.02 6.57
C GLN A 81 6.70 -7.53 6.64
N ARG A 82 5.77 -6.86 5.95
CA ARG A 82 4.33 -7.05 6.13
C ARG A 82 3.68 -7.89 5.01
N GLU A 83 4.18 -7.81 3.77
CA GLU A 83 3.60 -8.53 2.64
C GLU A 83 4.31 -9.86 2.37
N LYS A 84 3.56 -10.97 2.47
CA LYS A 84 4.08 -12.30 2.19
C LYS A 84 4.26 -12.48 0.68
N GLY A 85 5.50 -12.54 0.23
CA GLY A 85 5.84 -12.73 -1.18
C GLY A 85 6.49 -11.51 -1.84
N SER A 86 6.68 -10.43 -1.09
CA SER A 86 7.59 -9.32 -1.44
C SER A 86 9.05 -9.75 -1.32
N TYR A 87 9.88 -9.43 -2.31
CA TYR A 87 11.33 -9.64 -2.26
C TYR A 87 12.08 -8.64 -3.14
N LEU A 88 13.36 -8.45 -2.84
CA LEU A 88 14.26 -7.66 -3.68
C LEU A 88 14.90 -8.53 -4.76
N THR A 89 14.92 -8.03 -5.99
CA THR A 89 15.67 -8.65 -7.09
C THR A 89 17.17 -8.42 -6.91
N SER A 90 18.00 -9.14 -7.67
CA SER A 90 19.46 -8.94 -7.67
C SER A 90 19.90 -7.54 -8.10
N THR A 91 19.01 -6.79 -8.77
CA THR A 91 19.23 -5.41 -9.21
C THR A 91 18.69 -4.39 -8.21
N GLY A 92 18.13 -4.82 -7.07
CA GLY A 92 17.57 -3.95 -6.04
C GLY A 92 16.13 -3.49 -6.30
N ALA A 93 15.42 -4.04 -7.29
CA ALA A 93 14.01 -3.71 -7.52
C ALA A 93 13.11 -4.49 -6.57
N LEU A 94 12.02 -3.86 -6.09
CA LEU A 94 10.99 -4.55 -5.33
C LEU A 94 10.09 -5.36 -6.26
N ALA A 95 10.04 -6.67 -6.05
CA ALA A 95 9.14 -7.59 -6.73
C ALA A 95 8.06 -8.07 -5.75
N VAL A 96 6.80 -8.01 -6.19
CA VAL A 96 5.61 -8.35 -5.40
C VAL A 96 4.68 -9.27 -6.19
N ARG A 97 3.80 -10.04 -5.51
CA ARG A 97 2.88 -10.97 -6.16
C ARG A 97 1.42 -10.64 -5.83
N SER A 98 0.67 -10.14 -6.81
CA SER A 98 -0.75 -9.74 -6.68
C SER A 98 -1.75 -10.90 -6.48
N GLY A 99 -1.28 -12.14 -6.36
CA GLY A 99 -2.12 -13.31 -6.08
C GLY A 99 -3.06 -13.67 -7.24
N ALA A 100 -4.32 -13.96 -6.92
CA ALA A 100 -5.30 -14.46 -7.90
C ALA A 100 -5.70 -13.42 -8.97
N LYS A 101 -5.53 -12.13 -8.70
CA LYS A 101 -5.92 -11.04 -9.60
C LYS A 101 -4.66 -10.38 -10.15
N THR A 102 -4.20 -10.88 -11.29
CA THR A 102 -2.96 -10.43 -11.94
C THR A 102 -3.14 -9.27 -12.92
N GLY A 103 -4.36 -8.74 -13.04
CA GLY A 103 -4.70 -7.64 -13.93
C GLY A 103 -5.97 -6.91 -13.52
N ARG A 104 -6.45 -6.03 -14.40
CA ARG A 104 -7.70 -5.29 -14.16
C ARG A 104 -8.88 -6.25 -14.07
N SER A 105 -9.87 -5.92 -13.24
CA SER A 105 -11.17 -6.60 -13.20
C SER A 105 -12.27 -5.61 -13.62
N PRO A 106 -12.49 -5.38 -14.93
CA PRO A 106 -13.40 -4.32 -15.41
C PRO A 106 -14.83 -4.48 -14.90
N LYS A 107 -15.28 -5.72 -14.71
CA LYS A 107 -16.62 -6.06 -14.20
C LYS A 107 -16.83 -5.72 -12.73
N ASP A 108 -15.77 -5.37 -11.99
CA ASP A 108 -15.84 -5.03 -10.56
C ASP A 108 -15.86 -3.50 -10.34
N LYS A 109 -15.54 -2.70 -11.37
CA LYS A 109 -15.63 -1.23 -11.30
C LYS A 109 -17.09 -0.79 -11.20
N ARG A 110 -17.38 0.13 -10.28
CA ARG A 110 -18.69 0.77 -10.10
C ARG A 110 -18.52 2.28 -10.01
N ILE A 111 -19.55 3.03 -10.38
CA ILE A 111 -19.61 4.49 -10.21
C ILE A 111 -20.89 4.80 -9.45
N VAL A 112 -20.77 5.60 -8.38
CA VAL A 112 -21.92 6.01 -7.58
C VAL A 112 -22.83 6.89 -8.42
N GLU A 113 -24.13 6.59 -8.39
CA GLU A 113 -25.15 7.40 -9.06
C GLU A 113 -25.47 8.62 -8.19
N GLU A 114 -24.75 9.71 -8.43
CA GLU A 114 -24.96 10.99 -7.77
C GLU A 114 -25.69 11.97 -8.69
N SER A 115 -26.62 12.75 -8.14
CA SER A 115 -27.44 13.70 -8.90
C SER A 115 -26.62 14.76 -9.65
N ALA A 116 -25.46 15.15 -9.13
CA ALA A 116 -24.57 16.14 -9.75
C ALA A 116 -23.83 15.62 -10.99
N SER A 117 -23.66 14.30 -11.14
CA SER A 117 -22.84 13.70 -12.20
C SER A 117 -23.60 12.75 -13.12
N VAL A 118 -24.84 12.37 -12.76
CA VAL A 118 -25.61 11.33 -13.47
C VAL A 118 -25.77 11.60 -14.97
N ASP A 119 -25.97 12.85 -15.37
CA ASP A 119 -26.17 13.21 -16.79
C ASP A 119 -24.84 13.33 -17.56
N ASN A 120 -23.71 13.43 -16.85
CA ASN A 120 -22.38 13.61 -17.43
C ASN A 120 -21.61 12.28 -17.58
N VAL A 121 -22.16 11.17 -17.07
CA VAL A 121 -21.51 9.87 -17.12
C VAL A 121 -22.12 9.02 -18.23
N TRP A 122 -21.27 8.47 -19.09
CA TRP A 122 -21.71 7.53 -20.12
C TRP A 122 -21.98 6.14 -19.52
N TRP A 123 -23.24 5.89 -19.16
CA TRP A 123 -23.67 4.64 -18.54
C TRP A 123 -23.69 3.45 -19.50
N GLY A 124 -23.32 2.27 -18.99
CA GLY A 124 -23.33 1.04 -19.79
C GLY A 124 -22.54 -0.10 -19.12
N PRO A 125 -22.11 -1.10 -19.90
CA PRO A 125 -21.38 -2.26 -19.36
C PRO A 125 -19.99 -1.91 -18.79
N VAL A 126 -19.44 -0.73 -19.14
CA VAL A 126 -18.14 -0.24 -18.66
C VAL A 126 -18.30 0.63 -17.40
N ASN A 127 -19.31 1.50 -17.38
CA ASN A 127 -19.64 2.36 -16.25
C ASN A 127 -20.94 1.86 -15.64
N ILE A 128 -20.80 0.98 -14.65
CA ILE A 128 -21.92 0.31 -14.00
C ILE A 128 -22.34 1.13 -12.78
N LYS A 129 -23.62 1.47 -12.71
CA LYS A 129 -24.21 2.26 -11.62
C LYS A 129 -24.14 1.54 -10.27
N MET A 130 -23.98 2.31 -9.21
CA MET A 130 -24.04 1.86 -7.81
C MET A 130 -24.83 2.88 -7.00
N GLU A 131 -25.73 2.37 -6.14
CA GLU A 131 -26.49 3.20 -5.22
C GLU A 131 -25.59 3.75 -4.11
N GLU A 132 -25.82 5.00 -3.71
CA GLU A 132 -25.09 5.67 -2.62
C GLU A 132 -25.11 4.86 -1.32
N LYS A 133 -26.25 4.26 -0.97
CA LYS A 133 -26.37 3.38 0.19
C LYS A 133 -25.41 2.18 0.12
N SER A 134 -25.27 1.58 -1.05
CA SER A 134 -24.34 0.46 -1.25
C SER A 134 -22.89 0.91 -1.16
N PHE A 135 -22.58 2.14 -1.57
CA PHE A 135 -21.27 2.73 -1.37
C PHE A 135 -20.97 2.94 0.13
N MET A 136 -21.90 3.56 0.87
CA MET A 136 -21.73 3.84 2.31
C MET A 136 -21.60 2.59 3.18
N LEU A 137 -22.13 1.44 2.74
CA LEU A 137 -21.98 0.16 3.45
C LEU A 137 -20.62 -0.51 3.21
N ASN A 138 -19.96 -0.23 2.08
CA ASN A 138 -18.69 -0.84 1.70
C ASN A 138 -17.49 0.09 1.90
N ARG A 139 -17.74 1.32 2.34
CA ARG A 139 -16.72 2.29 2.65
C ARG A 139 -15.95 1.87 3.89
#